data_AF-A0A1Y2T5D0-F1
#
_entry.id   AF-A0A1Y2T5D0-F1
#
_cell.length_a   1.000
_cell.length_b   1.000
_cell.length_c   1.000
_cell.angle_alpha   90.00
_cell.angle_beta   90.00
_cell.angle_gamma   90.00
#
_symmetry.space_group_name_H-M   'P 1'
#
loop_
_entity.id
_entity.type
_entity.pdbx_description
1 polymer ?
#
loop_
_entity_poly.entity_id
_entity_poly.type
_entity_poly.pdbx_seq_one_letter_code
_entity_poly.pdbx_strand_id
1 'polypeptide(L)'
;VISISQRRNLITLYQGPVKYILRDFAVVLTKANQALQTLEKYKLVRDQAVARLSALELDDMVSALDVALVVQRTEMLLRIGKEIERYIVELGTEGRLVAMQLEELTAGVAAEGLLILRDYASTDDPGHAAALRQQMAEWPYEGLQDLAAIARLLGAGSLDSPMGARGYRMLRRIPRLPSSVIENLVARFGTLQRVLGASLEELDDVEGIGEVRARAIQEGLRRLRMQFALERLV
;
A
#
# COMPACT_ATOMS: atom_id res chain seq x y z
N VAL A 1 4.09 -40.23 1.75
CA VAL A 1 4.11 -41.18 0.61
C VAL A 1 4.26 -40.40 -0.68
N ILE A 2 5.10 -40.84 -1.62
CA ILE A 2 5.28 -40.22 -2.94
C ILE A 2 4.81 -41.21 -4.00
N SER A 3 3.92 -40.79 -4.89
CA SER A 3 3.42 -41.59 -6.01
C SER A 3 3.83 -40.98 -7.33
N ILE A 4 4.36 -41.80 -8.25
CA ILE A 4 4.79 -41.34 -9.58
C ILE A 4 3.97 -42.11 -10.63
N SER A 5 3.20 -41.38 -11.44
CA SER A 5 2.41 -41.95 -12.52
C SER A 5 3.12 -41.70 -13.85
N GLN A 6 3.90 -42.67 -14.32
CA GLN A 6 4.67 -42.57 -15.57
C GLN A 6 3.80 -42.20 -16.78
N ARG A 7 2.65 -42.84 -16.96
CA ARG A 7 1.72 -42.56 -18.10
C ARG A 7 1.22 -41.11 -18.12
N ARG A 8 1.06 -40.48 -16.96
CA ARG A 8 0.53 -39.11 -16.83
C ARG A 8 1.63 -38.07 -16.62
N ASN A 9 2.87 -38.49 -16.44
CA ASN A 9 4.00 -37.66 -16.01
C ASN A 9 3.68 -36.81 -14.76
N LEU A 10 3.07 -37.42 -13.74
CA LEU A 10 2.65 -36.72 -12.51
C LEU A 10 3.34 -37.29 -11.28
N ILE A 11 3.81 -36.41 -10.41
CA ILE A 11 4.29 -36.73 -9.06
C ILE A 11 3.23 -36.27 -8.07
N THR A 12 2.76 -37.14 -7.18
CA THR A 12 1.80 -36.80 -6.12
C THR A 12 2.39 -37.08 -4.75
N LEU A 13 2.38 -36.06 -3.90
CA LEU A 13 2.80 -36.09 -2.51
C LEU A 13 1.58 -36.28 -1.61
N TYR A 14 1.69 -37.22 -0.67
CA TYR A 14 0.68 -37.46 0.36
C TYR A 14 1.29 -37.33 1.76
N GLN A 15 0.71 -36.47 2.59
CA GLN A 15 1.07 -36.28 3.99
C GLN A 15 -0.20 -36.14 4.84
N GLY A 16 -0.52 -37.16 5.64
CA GLY A 16 -1.78 -37.20 6.39
C GLY A 16 -2.99 -37.06 5.44
N PRO A 17 -3.93 -36.13 5.69
CA PRO A 17 -5.07 -35.88 4.79
C PRO A 17 -4.70 -35.03 3.57
N VAL A 18 -3.48 -34.50 3.47
CA VAL A 18 -3.05 -33.60 2.40
C VAL A 18 -2.59 -34.41 1.19
N LYS A 19 -3.18 -34.12 0.04
CA LYS A 19 -2.76 -34.61 -1.28
C LYS A 19 -2.33 -33.41 -2.13
N TYR A 20 -1.11 -33.44 -2.63
CA TYR A 20 -0.54 -32.38 -3.45
C TYR A 20 0.05 -32.94 -4.75
N ILE A 21 -0.31 -32.36 -5.89
CA ILE A 21 0.17 -32.79 -7.21
C ILE A 21 1.26 -31.82 -7.65
N LEU A 22 2.48 -32.32 -7.78
CA LEU A 22 3.63 -31.58 -8.26
C LEU A 22 3.44 -31.33 -9.76
N ARG A 23 3.37 -30.05 -10.13
CA ARG A 23 3.18 -29.62 -11.51
C ARG A 23 4.50 -29.71 -12.27
N ASP A 24 4.40 -29.84 -13.59
CA ASP A 24 5.56 -29.72 -14.46
C ASP A 24 6.20 -28.34 -14.30
N PHE A 25 7.53 -28.33 -14.19
CA PHE A 25 8.33 -27.12 -13.97
C PHE A 25 8.00 -26.01 -14.98
N ALA A 26 7.93 -26.33 -16.27
CA ALA A 26 7.67 -25.35 -17.32
C ALA A 26 6.28 -24.72 -17.19
N VAL A 27 5.30 -25.49 -16.69
CA VAL A 27 3.94 -25.00 -16.41
C VAL A 27 3.93 -24.02 -15.24
N VAL A 28 4.64 -24.34 -14.15
CA VAL A 28 4.74 -23.44 -12.99
C VAL A 28 5.43 -22.14 -13.37
N LEU A 29 6.56 -22.22 -14.09
CA LEU A 29 7.32 -21.05 -14.53
C LEU A 29 6.50 -20.14 -15.46
N THR A 30 5.76 -20.74 -16.40
CA THR A 30 4.88 -19.99 -17.30
C THR A 30 3.80 -19.23 -16.53
N LYS A 31 3.16 -19.89 -15.55
CA LYS A 31 2.15 -19.24 -14.70
C LYS A 31 2.73 -18.14 -13.82
N ALA A 32 3.92 -18.35 -13.26
CA ALA A 32 4.62 -17.34 -12.47
C ALA A 32 4.89 -16.08 -13.31
N ASN A 33 5.39 -16.25 -14.55
CA ASN A 33 5.65 -15.13 -15.46
C ASN A 33 4.36 -14.40 -15.88
N GLN A 34 3.27 -15.13 -16.13
CA GLN A 34 1.97 -14.52 -16.43
C GLN A 34 1.43 -13.70 -15.25
N ALA A 35 1.56 -14.23 -14.03
CA ALA A 35 1.17 -13.55 -12.81
C ALA A 35 2.03 -12.31 -12.55
N LEU A 36 3.35 -12.37 -12.79
CA LEU A 36 4.25 -11.20 -12.72
C LEU A 36 3.86 -10.09 -13.70
N GLN A 37 3.60 -10.42 -14.97
CA GLN A 37 3.12 -9.45 -15.96
C GLN A 37 1.78 -8.81 -15.55
N THR A 38 0.93 -9.58 -14.86
CA THR A 38 -0.32 -9.05 -14.31
C THR A 38 -0.02 -8.10 -13.16
N LEU A 39 0.87 -8.50 -12.24
CA LEU A 39 1.31 -7.69 -11.11
C LEU A 39 1.90 -6.34 -11.56
N GLU A 40 2.73 -6.32 -12.60
CA GLU A 40 3.29 -5.10 -13.20
C GLU A 40 2.20 -4.12 -13.64
N LYS A 41 1.17 -4.62 -14.35
CA LYS A 41 0.03 -3.79 -14.79
C LYS A 41 -0.76 -3.26 -13.59
N TYR A 42 -0.99 -4.10 -12.59
CA TYR A 42 -1.67 -3.69 -11.35
C TYR A 42 -0.86 -2.64 -10.58
N LYS A 43 0.46 -2.79 -10.51
CA LYS A 43 1.36 -1.81 -9.92
C LYS A 43 1.26 -0.46 -10.62
N LEU A 44 1.33 -0.44 -11.95
CA LEU A 44 1.20 0.80 -12.72
C LEU A 44 -0.12 1.53 -12.41
N VAL A 45 -1.24 0.81 -12.46
CA VAL A 45 -2.57 1.37 -12.19
C VAL A 45 -2.73 1.82 -10.73
N ARG A 46 -2.10 1.11 -9.79
CA ARG A 46 -2.06 1.48 -8.37
C ARG A 46 -1.23 2.75 -8.16
N ASP A 47 -0.06 2.84 -8.77
CA ASP A 47 0.85 3.98 -8.61
C ASP A 47 0.24 5.26 -9.22
N GLN A 48 -0.47 5.13 -10.35
CA GLN A 48 -1.30 6.23 -10.89
C GLN A 48 -2.42 6.65 -9.92
N ALA A 49 -3.08 5.71 -9.25
CA ALA A 49 -4.10 6.02 -8.25
C ALA A 49 -3.51 6.80 -7.07
N VAL A 50 -2.34 6.39 -6.59
CA VAL A 50 -1.64 7.06 -5.48
C VAL A 50 -1.14 8.44 -5.88
N ALA A 51 -0.65 8.61 -7.10
CA ALA A 51 -0.27 9.93 -7.62
C ALA A 51 -1.48 10.87 -7.64
N ARG A 52 -2.62 10.41 -8.17
CA ARG A 52 -3.88 11.16 -8.16
C ARG A 52 -4.34 11.49 -6.73
N LEU A 53 -4.35 10.52 -5.82
CA LEU A 53 -4.71 10.75 -4.41
C LEU A 53 -3.81 11.81 -3.79
N SER A 54 -2.50 11.75 -4.04
CA SER A 54 -1.54 12.75 -3.53
C SER A 54 -1.81 14.15 -4.08
N ALA A 55 -2.22 14.28 -5.34
CA ALA A 55 -2.61 15.57 -5.90
C ALA A 55 -3.87 16.13 -5.23
N LEU A 56 -4.88 15.29 -5.00
CA LEU A 56 -6.12 15.67 -4.33
C LEU A 56 -5.89 16.00 -2.85
N GLU A 57 -4.99 15.28 -2.17
CA GLU A 57 -4.60 15.54 -0.77
C GLU A 57 -4.06 16.94 -0.58
N LEU A 58 -3.29 17.46 -1.55
CA LEU A 58 -2.74 18.80 -1.51
C LEU A 58 -3.78 19.88 -1.77
N ASP A 59 -4.76 19.59 -2.62
CA ASP A 59 -5.86 20.53 -2.94
C ASP A 59 -7.00 20.46 -1.92
N ASP A 60 -6.93 19.55 -0.93
CA ASP A 60 -7.98 19.26 0.05
C ASP A 60 -9.31 18.82 -0.60
N MET A 61 -9.21 18.08 -1.70
CA MET A 61 -10.34 17.65 -2.54
C MET A 61 -10.52 16.14 -2.59
N VAL A 62 -10.08 15.43 -1.54
CA VAL A 62 -10.16 13.96 -1.50
C VAL A 62 -11.57 13.51 -1.16
N SER A 63 -12.09 12.57 -1.92
CA SER A 63 -13.32 11.84 -1.61
C SER A 63 -13.02 10.42 -1.10
N ALA A 64 -14.00 9.80 -0.43
CA ALA A 64 -13.90 8.40 -0.02
C ALA A 64 -13.71 7.44 -1.19
N LEU A 65 -14.21 7.77 -2.38
CA LEU A 65 -13.96 7.03 -3.61
C LEU A 65 -12.47 6.98 -3.96
N ASP A 66 -11.77 8.13 -3.89
CA ASP A 66 -10.35 8.20 -4.24
C ASP A 66 -9.50 7.34 -3.30
N VAL A 67 -9.81 7.36 -1.99
CA VAL A 67 -9.14 6.53 -0.99
C VAL A 67 -9.48 5.05 -1.19
N ALA A 68 -10.75 4.70 -1.38
CA ALA A 68 -11.21 3.33 -1.57
C ALA A 68 -10.55 2.67 -2.79
N LEU A 69 -10.39 3.41 -3.91
CA LEU A 69 -9.70 2.93 -5.11
C LEU A 69 -8.24 2.59 -4.84
N VAL A 70 -7.52 3.45 -4.12
CA VAL A 70 -6.11 3.21 -3.78
C VAL A 70 -5.96 2.00 -2.86
N VAL A 71 -6.81 1.90 -1.83
CA VAL A 71 -6.81 0.80 -0.87
C VAL A 71 -7.13 -0.52 -1.58
N GLN A 72 -8.17 -0.55 -2.40
CA GLN A 72 -8.55 -1.73 -3.21
C GLN A 72 -7.37 -2.19 -4.07
N ARG A 73 -6.78 -1.30 -4.88
CA ARG A 73 -5.70 -1.64 -5.80
C ARG A 73 -4.46 -2.13 -5.07
N THR A 74 -4.16 -1.54 -3.92
CA THR A 74 -3.06 -1.97 -3.06
C THR A 74 -3.29 -3.40 -2.56
N GLU A 75 -4.49 -3.72 -2.08
CA GLU A 75 -4.82 -5.07 -1.61
C GLU A 75 -4.80 -6.09 -2.76
N MET A 76 -5.36 -5.75 -3.93
CA MET A 76 -5.31 -6.62 -5.10
C MET A 76 -3.87 -6.96 -5.54
N LEU A 77 -2.99 -5.96 -5.57
CA LEU A 77 -1.57 -6.15 -5.88
C LEU A 77 -0.91 -7.10 -4.88
N LEU A 78 -1.13 -6.90 -3.57
CA LEU A 78 -0.57 -7.77 -2.53
C LEU A 78 -1.09 -9.21 -2.63
N ARG A 79 -2.35 -9.41 -3.03
CA ARG A 79 -2.91 -10.76 -3.25
C ARG A 79 -2.28 -11.48 -4.43
N ILE A 80 -2.08 -10.78 -5.54
CA ILE A 80 -1.36 -11.34 -6.71
C ILE A 80 0.08 -11.71 -6.31
N GLY A 81 0.74 -10.83 -5.53
CA GLY A 81 2.06 -11.11 -4.97
C GLY A 81 2.12 -12.42 -4.18
N LYS A 82 1.18 -12.62 -3.25
CA LYS A 82 1.05 -13.87 -2.47
C LYS A 82 0.78 -15.10 -3.34
N GLU A 83 0.10 -14.95 -4.48
CA GLU A 83 -0.08 -16.07 -5.42
C GLU A 83 1.25 -16.42 -6.09
N ILE A 84 2.04 -15.41 -6.48
CA ILE A 84 3.37 -15.61 -7.08
C ILE A 84 4.34 -16.27 -6.09
N GLU A 85 4.28 -15.91 -4.80
CA GLU A 85 5.06 -16.58 -3.74
C GLU A 85 4.83 -18.10 -3.73
N ARG A 86 3.59 -18.56 -3.96
CA ARG A 86 3.29 -20.00 -4.06
C ARG A 86 3.97 -20.65 -5.26
N TYR A 87 4.00 -19.97 -6.41
CA TYR A 87 4.75 -20.46 -7.57
C TYR A 87 6.25 -20.48 -7.31
N ILE A 88 6.82 -19.48 -6.63
CA ILE A 88 8.24 -19.46 -6.26
C ILE A 88 8.60 -20.66 -5.36
N VAL A 89 7.76 -20.96 -4.38
CA VAL A 89 7.96 -22.14 -3.51
C VAL A 89 7.95 -23.44 -4.33
N GLU A 90 7.06 -23.57 -5.32
CA GLU A 90 7.03 -24.73 -6.23
C GLU A 90 8.25 -24.81 -7.15
N LEU A 91 8.81 -23.67 -7.57
CA LEU A 91 9.98 -23.60 -8.44
C LEU A 91 11.31 -23.88 -7.72
N GLY A 92 11.35 -23.72 -6.39
CA GLY A 92 12.56 -23.92 -5.60
C GLY A 92 13.70 -22.99 -6.03
N THR A 93 14.90 -23.53 -6.24
CA THR A 93 16.10 -22.75 -6.59
C THR A 93 15.97 -22.03 -7.93
N GLU A 94 15.24 -22.61 -8.88
CA GLU A 94 15.00 -22.04 -10.20
C GLU A 94 14.04 -20.84 -10.16
N GLY A 95 13.34 -20.62 -9.04
CA GLY A 95 12.44 -19.48 -8.82
C GLY A 95 13.15 -18.17 -8.52
N ARG A 96 14.49 -18.13 -8.43
CA ARG A 96 15.25 -16.96 -7.98
C ARG A 96 14.94 -15.67 -8.74
N LEU A 97 14.88 -15.72 -10.07
CA LEU A 97 14.60 -14.53 -10.88
C LEU A 97 13.17 -14.02 -10.68
N VAL A 98 12.20 -14.94 -10.56
CA VAL A 98 10.80 -14.61 -10.25
C VAL A 98 10.70 -13.94 -8.88
N ALA A 99 11.44 -14.45 -7.89
CA ALA A 99 11.47 -13.87 -6.55
C ALA A 99 12.04 -12.45 -6.53
N MET A 100 13.15 -12.20 -7.26
CA MET A 100 13.74 -10.86 -7.37
C MET A 100 12.76 -9.86 -8.00
N GLN A 101 12.07 -10.25 -9.08
CA GLN A 101 11.08 -9.39 -9.73
C GLN A 101 9.87 -9.13 -8.83
N LEU A 102 9.39 -10.15 -8.11
CA LEU A 102 8.31 -9.98 -7.15
C LEU A 102 8.69 -8.99 -6.03
N GLU A 103 9.89 -9.12 -5.48
CA GLU A 103 10.41 -8.22 -4.44
C GLU A 103 10.45 -6.77 -4.93
N GLU A 104 10.98 -6.53 -6.14
CA GLU A 104 11.00 -5.20 -6.76
C GLU A 104 9.60 -4.61 -6.93
N LEU A 105 8.64 -5.40 -7.43
CA LEU A 105 7.28 -4.95 -7.70
C LEU A 105 6.46 -4.70 -6.42
N THR A 106 6.76 -5.41 -5.33
CA THR A 106 6.03 -5.29 -4.06
C THR A 106 6.74 -4.41 -3.02
N ALA A 107 7.97 -3.97 -3.32
CA ALA A 107 8.77 -3.13 -2.44
C ALA A 107 7.99 -1.90 -1.95
N GLY A 108 7.87 -1.77 -0.63
CA GLY A 108 7.21 -0.63 0.02
C GLY A 108 5.69 -0.55 -0.12
N VAL A 109 5.05 -1.40 -0.95
CA VAL A 109 3.60 -1.31 -1.23
C VAL A 109 2.77 -1.51 0.03
N ALA A 110 3.08 -2.53 0.83
CA ALA A 110 2.37 -2.81 2.07
C ALA A 110 2.56 -1.69 3.12
N ALA A 111 3.76 -1.11 3.18
CA ALA A 111 4.07 -0.02 4.11
C ALA A 111 3.34 1.28 3.71
N GLU A 112 3.33 1.65 2.44
CA GLU A 112 2.58 2.82 1.96
C GLU A 112 1.07 2.60 2.12
N GLY A 113 0.57 1.39 1.82
CA GLY A 113 -0.83 1.03 2.06
C GLY A 113 -1.27 1.23 3.52
N LEU A 114 -0.41 0.86 4.48
CA LEU A 114 -0.69 1.08 5.89
C LEU A 114 -0.71 2.58 6.25
N LEU A 115 0.18 3.39 5.66
CA LEU A 115 0.17 4.84 5.88
C LEU A 115 -1.11 5.49 5.33
N ILE A 116 -1.59 5.05 4.17
CA ILE A 116 -2.87 5.49 3.59
C ILE A 116 -4.01 5.16 4.56
N LEU A 117 -4.04 3.95 5.12
CA LEU A 117 -5.04 3.59 6.12
C LEU A 117 -4.91 4.45 7.38
N ARG A 118 -3.69 4.73 7.87
CA ARG A 118 -3.49 5.64 9.00
C ARG A 118 -3.98 7.06 8.71
N ASP A 119 -3.83 7.53 7.47
CA ASP A 119 -4.26 8.87 7.09
C ASP A 119 -5.79 9.01 7.02
N TYR A 120 -6.52 7.93 6.75
CA TYR A 120 -7.96 7.99 6.41
C TYR A 120 -8.88 7.12 7.27
N ALA A 121 -8.35 6.26 8.12
CA ALA A 121 -9.19 5.46 9.01
C ALA A 121 -9.97 6.35 9.97
N SER A 122 -11.13 5.86 10.42
CA SER A 122 -12.02 6.57 11.34
C SER A 122 -11.36 7.01 12.65
N THR A 123 -10.29 6.33 13.08
CA THR A 123 -9.53 6.62 14.30
C THR A 123 -8.04 6.73 14.01
N ASP A 124 -7.33 7.56 14.77
CA ASP A 124 -5.86 7.67 14.72
C ASP A 124 -5.20 6.66 15.68
N ASP A 125 -5.59 5.40 15.56
CA ASP A 125 -4.96 4.30 16.28
C ASP A 125 -4.18 3.43 15.28
N PRO A 126 -2.85 3.28 15.44
CA PRO A 126 -2.04 2.37 14.63
C PRO A 126 -2.59 0.93 14.63
N GLY A 127 -3.12 0.47 15.77
CA GLY A 127 -3.71 -0.86 15.92
C GLY A 127 -4.95 -1.02 15.03
N HIS A 128 -5.81 0.00 15.01
CA HIS A 128 -6.98 0.04 14.15
C HIS A 128 -6.63 -0.03 12.66
N ALA A 129 -5.68 0.78 12.16
CA ALA A 129 -5.28 0.73 10.74
C ALA A 129 -4.74 -0.65 10.34
N ALA A 130 -3.97 -1.30 11.22
CA ALA A 130 -3.48 -2.66 11.00
C ALA A 130 -4.63 -3.69 10.98
N ALA A 131 -5.60 -3.54 11.89
CA ALA A 131 -6.79 -4.40 11.93
C ALA A 131 -7.66 -4.27 10.68
N LEU A 132 -7.87 -3.03 10.17
CA LEU A 132 -8.59 -2.81 8.90
C LEU A 132 -7.91 -3.51 7.73
N ARG A 133 -6.57 -3.41 7.64
CA ARG A 133 -5.79 -4.13 6.62
C ARG A 133 -5.97 -5.64 6.73
N GLN A 134 -5.90 -6.19 7.94
CA GLN A 134 -6.09 -7.63 8.16
C GLN A 134 -7.50 -8.08 7.77
N GLN A 135 -8.51 -7.33 8.17
CA GLN A 135 -9.91 -7.59 7.82
C GLN A 135 -10.10 -7.59 6.29
N MET A 136 -9.55 -6.61 5.57
CA MET A 136 -9.63 -6.60 4.10
C MET A 136 -8.87 -7.75 3.46
N ALA A 137 -7.78 -8.23 4.05
CA ALA A 137 -7.03 -9.38 3.53
C ALA A 137 -7.85 -10.68 3.57
N GLU A 138 -8.86 -10.75 4.44
CA GLU A 138 -9.78 -11.90 4.57
C GLU A 138 -11.00 -11.82 3.65
N TRP A 139 -11.24 -10.67 3.01
CA TRP A 139 -12.41 -10.50 2.13
C TRP A 139 -12.34 -11.39 0.88
N PRO A 140 -13.49 -11.88 0.38
CA PRO A 140 -13.54 -12.48 -0.95
C PRO A 140 -13.21 -11.43 -2.03
N TYR A 141 -12.83 -11.89 -3.22
CA TYR A 141 -12.45 -10.98 -4.31
C TYR A 141 -13.61 -10.06 -4.71
N GLU A 142 -14.83 -10.60 -4.71
CA GLU A 142 -16.08 -9.88 -4.97
C GLU A 142 -16.31 -8.78 -3.92
N GLY A 143 -15.98 -9.05 -2.66
CA GLY A 143 -16.08 -8.07 -1.57
C GLY A 143 -15.14 -6.89 -1.78
N LEU A 144 -13.95 -7.13 -2.33
CA LEU A 144 -13.03 -6.04 -2.70
C LEU A 144 -13.53 -5.19 -3.87
N GLN A 145 -14.41 -5.71 -4.73
CA GLN A 145 -14.97 -4.93 -5.84
C GLN A 145 -16.01 -3.89 -5.37
N ASP A 146 -16.59 -4.08 -4.18
CA ASP A 146 -17.50 -3.10 -3.57
C ASP A 146 -16.72 -1.95 -2.92
N LEU A 147 -16.45 -0.90 -3.71
CA LEU A 147 -15.81 0.31 -3.21
C LEU A 147 -16.60 0.99 -2.08
N ALA A 148 -17.94 0.87 -2.06
CA ALA A 148 -18.75 1.42 -0.99
C ALA A 148 -18.55 0.64 0.31
N ALA A 149 -18.30 -0.67 0.26
CA ALA A 149 -17.91 -1.44 1.43
C ALA A 149 -16.55 -0.98 1.99
N ILE A 150 -15.57 -0.71 1.13
CA ILE A 150 -14.27 -0.18 1.56
C ILE A 150 -14.43 1.22 2.17
N ALA A 151 -15.22 2.10 1.55
CA ALA A 151 -15.49 3.43 2.10
C ALA A 151 -16.16 3.36 3.48
N ARG A 152 -17.17 2.48 3.66
CA ARG A 152 -17.80 2.22 4.97
C ARG A 152 -16.82 1.69 5.99
N LEU A 153 -15.92 0.80 5.59
CA LEU A 153 -14.88 0.25 6.45
C LEU A 153 -13.93 1.36 6.97
N LEU A 154 -13.67 2.38 6.15
CA LEU A 154 -12.90 3.56 6.55
C LEU A 154 -13.70 4.56 7.41
N GLY A 155 -15.02 4.36 7.57
CA GLY A 155 -15.92 5.21 8.34
C GLY A 155 -16.64 6.29 7.51
N ALA A 156 -16.60 6.22 6.18
CA ALA A 156 -17.31 7.15 5.31
C ALA A 156 -18.77 6.73 5.09
N GLY A 157 -19.68 7.72 5.00
CA GLY A 157 -21.12 7.47 4.79
C GLY A 157 -21.48 7.17 3.33
N SER A 158 -20.70 7.71 2.38
CA SER A 158 -20.87 7.52 0.94
C SER A 158 -19.53 7.64 0.21
N LEU A 159 -19.49 7.26 -1.06
CA LEU A 159 -18.30 7.41 -1.91
C LEU A 159 -17.92 8.88 -2.16
N ASP A 160 -18.91 9.78 -2.19
CA ASP A 160 -18.68 11.21 -2.39
C ASP A 160 -18.36 11.96 -1.09
N SER A 161 -18.31 11.26 0.04
CA SER A 161 -17.98 11.88 1.33
C SER A 161 -16.58 12.49 1.27
N PRO A 162 -16.39 13.78 1.62
CA PRO A 162 -15.07 14.38 1.68
C PRO A 162 -14.25 13.74 2.81
N MET A 163 -12.96 13.55 2.57
CA MET A 163 -12.03 12.97 3.54
C MET A 163 -10.75 13.81 3.63
N GLY A 164 -10.29 14.11 4.85
CA GLY A 164 -9.01 14.78 5.06
C GLY A 164 -7.91 13.80 5.44
N ALA A 165 -6.73 13.90 4.81
CA ALA A 165 -5.56 13.14 5.24
C ALA A 165 -4.99 13.72 6.54
N ARG A 166 -4.56 12.84 7.47
CA ARG A 166 -3.80 13.25 8.65
C ARG A 166 -2.39 13.76 8.31
N GLY A 167 -1.72 13.12 7.36
CA GLY A 167 -0.45 13.57 6.78
C GLY A 167 0.73 12.62 6.99
N TYR A 168 0.55 11.44 7.61
CA TYR A 168 1.61 10.47 7.85
C TYR A 168 2.37 10.11 6.57
N ARG A 169 1.66 9.85 5.47
CA ARG A 169 2.27 9.47 4.20
C ARG A 169 3.10 10.59 3.59
N MET A 170 2.58 11.82 3.56
CA MET A 170 3.28 12.98 3.00
C MET A 170 4.48 13.38 3.85
N LEU A 171 4.33 13.40 5.17
CA LEU A 171 5.42 13.74 6.09
C LEU A 171 6.57 12.74 6.01
N ARG A 172 6.28 11.45 5.78
CA ARG A 172 7.31 10.43 5.61
C ARG A 172 8.15 10.59 4.33
N ARG A 173 7.70 11.39 3.37
CA ARG A 173 8.50 11.77 2.19
C ARG A 173 9.56 12.83 2.50
N ILE A 174 9.48 13.50 3.65
CA ILE A 174 10.49 14.47 4.09
C ILE A 174 11.74 13.70 4.53
N PRO A 175 12.90 13.89 3.87
CA PRO A 175 14.09 13.11 4.17
C PRO A 175 14.55 13.29 5.62
N ARG A 176 14.93 12.17 6.25
CA ARG A 176 15.49 12.13 7.63
C ARG A 176 14.52 12.62 8.72
N LEU A 177 13.22 12.67 8.47
CA LEU A 177 12.22 12.98 9.49
C LEU A 177 11.91 11.72 10.32
N PRO A 178 12.22 11.70 11.64
CA PRO A 178 11.95 10.54 12.49
C PRO A 178 10.44 10.28 12.64
N SER A 179 10.05 9.01 12.78
CA SER A 179 8.64 8.65 12.94
C SER A 179 7.99 9.30 14.16
N SER A 180 8.69 9.42 15.29
CA SER A 180 8.18 10.11 16.48
C SER A 180 7.83 11.58 16.22
N VAL A 181 8.60 12.26 15.37
CA VAL A 181 8.31 13.65 14.98
C VAL A 181 7.07 13.70 14.08
N ILE A 182 6.88 12.72 13.20
CA ILE A 182 5.67 12.62 12.38
C ILE A 182 4.43 12.43 13.27
N GLU A 183 4.50 11.53 14.26
CA GLU A 183 3.42 11.35 15.25
C GLU A 183 3.09 12.67 15.95
N ASN A 184 4.10 13.41 16.42
CA ASN A 184 3.89 14.68 17.11
C ASN A 184 3.28 15.77 16.21
N LEU A 185 3.70 15.84 14.94
CA LEU A 185 3.10 16.76 13.96
C LEU A 185 1.63 16.41 13.70
N VAL A 186 1.32 15.13 13.47
CA VAL A 186 -0.07 14.71 13.25
C VAL A 186 -0.91 14.96 14.50
N ALA A 187 -0.41 14.64 15.69
CA ALA A 187 -1.10 14.90 16.95
C ALA A 187 -1.36 16.40 17.18
N ARG A 188 -0.41 17.28 16.81
CA ARG A 188 -0.53 18.73 16.98
C ARG A 188 -1.50 19.36 15.99
N PHE A 189 -1.40 19.02 14.71
CA PHE A 189 -2.13 19.72 13.64
C PHE A 189 -3.40 18.98 13.22
N GLY A 190 -3.45 17.65 13.35
CA GLY A 190 -4.61 16.80 13.06
C GLY A 190 -4.87 16.53 11.58
N THR A 191 -4.53 17.46 10.68
CA THR A 191 -4.69 17.30 9.23
C THR A 191 -3.47 17.77 8.46
N LEU A 192 -3.24 17.17 7.29
CA LEU A 192 -2.17 17.51 6.38
C LEU A 192 -2.20 19.00 6.00
N GLN A 193 -3.40 19.54 5.73
CA GLN A 193 -3.57 20.94 5.35
C GLN A 193 -3.10 21.91 6.43
N ARG A 194 -3.37 21.59 7.71
CA ARG A 194 -2.88 22.40 8.82
C ARG A 194 -1.36 22.31 8.96
N VAL A 195 -0.77 21.14 8.74
CA VAL A 195 0.70 21.00 8.73
C VAL A 195 1.32 21.79 7.56
N LEU A 196 0.71 21.75 6.38
CA LEU A 196 1.17 22.50 5.21
C LEU A 196 1.08 24.02 5.38
N GLY A 197 0.13 24.49 6.18
CA GLY A 197 -0.07 25.90 6.50
C GLY A 197 0.68 26.39 7.74
N ALA A 198 1.38 25.51 8.46
CA ALA A 198 2.01 25.84 9.73
C ALA A 198 3.16 26.86 9.57
N SER A 199 3.21 27.83 10.49
CA SER A 199 4.33 28.78 10.56
C SER A 199 5.61 28.10 11.09
N LEU A 200 6.76 28.78 10.95
CA LEU A 200 8.00 28.25 11.49
C LEU A 200 7.95 28.14 13.02
N GLU A 201 7.35 29.12 13.68
CA GLU A 201 7.15 29.13 15.14
C GLU A 201 6.23 27.99 15.57
N GLU A 202 5.11 27.76 14.87
CA GLU A 202 4.19 26.66 15.20
C GLU A 202 4.84 25.27 15.03
N LEU A 203 5.74 25.12 14.07
CA LEU A 203 6.51 23.90 13.87
C LEU A 203 7.58 23.72 14.95
N ASP A 204 8.23 24.81 15.39
CA ASP A 204 9.23 24.80 16.47
C ASP A 204 8.63 24.43 17.82
N ASP A 205 7.39 24.86 18.08
CA ASP A 205 6.64 24.58 19.31
C ASP A 205 6.21 23.10 19.46
N VAL A 206 6.34 22.28 18.42
CA VAL A 206 5.98 20.86 18.47
C VAL A 206 7.06 20.08 19.22
N GLU A 207 6.64 19.21 20.15
CA GLU A 207 7.58 18.39 20.93
C GLU A 207 8.56 17.62 20.03
N GLY A 208 9.85 17.68 20.38
CA GLY A 208 10.90 17.02 19.61
C GLY A 208 11.22 17.70 18.28
N ILE A 209 10.67 18.89 18.02
CA ILE A 209 11.09 19.79 16.95
C ILE A 209 11.83 20.95 17.59
N GLY A 210 12.92 21.36 16.96
CA GLY A 210 13.65 22.57 17.30
C GLY A 210 13.93 23.32 16.02
N GLU A 211 14.42 24.56 16.12
CA GLU A 211 14.43 25.53 15.02
C GLU A 211 15.03 24.97 13.72
N VAL A 212 16.15 24.26 13.81
CA VAL A 212 16.82 23.64 12.67
C VAL A 212 15.93 22.61 11.96
N ARG A 213 15.20 21.79 12.74
CA ARG A 213 14.28 20.77 12.23
C ARG A 213 12.99 21.40 11.70
N ALA A 214 12.48 22.43 12.36
CA ALA A 214 11.32 23.19 11.89
C ALA A 214 11.57 23.78 10.49
N ARG A 215 12.73 24.41 10.28
CA ARG A 215 13.17 24.91 8.96
C ARG A 215 13.27 23.78 7.92
N ALA A 216 13.83 22.63 8.31
CA ALA A 216 13.96 21.48 7.42
C ALA A 216 12.60 20.89 7.01
N ILE A 217 11.63 20.86 7.93
CA ILE A 217 10.25 20.43 7.66
C ILE A 217 9.57 21.43 6.72
N GLN A 218 9.62 22.72 7.02
CA GLN A 218 9.00 23.76 6.20
C GLN A 218 9.51 23.72 4.76
N GLU A 219 10.83 23.59 4.57
CA GLU A 219 11.41 23.44 3.23
C GLU A 219 11.03 22.08 2.59
N GLY A 220 10.91 21.01 3.39
CA GLY A 220 10.40 19.72 2.92
C GLY A 220 8.97 19.78 2.38
N LEU A 221 8.07 20.44 3.11
CA LEU A 221 6.69 20.67 2.71
C LEU A 221 6.61 21.54 1.44
N ARG A 222 7.43 22.59 1.37
CA ARG A 222 7.55 23.45 0.17
C ARG A 222 8.00 22.65 -1.05
N ARG A 223 9.02 21.79 -0.91
CA ARG A 223 9.47 20.91 -2.00
C ARG A 223 8.40 19.93 -2.46
N LEU A 224 7.65 19.33 -1.53
CA LEU A 224 6.53 18.45 -1.86
C LEU A 224 5.52 19.20 -2.74
N ARG A 225 5.07 20.38 -2.31
CA ARG A 225 4.13 21.20 -3.11
C ARG A 225 4.65 21.50 -4.52
N MET A 226 5.95 21.81 -4.66
CA MET A 226 6.55 22.07 -5.96
C MET A 226 6.63 20.83 -6.86
N GLN A 227 7.03 19.67 -6.31
CA GLN A 227 7.11 18.42 -7.07
C GLN A 227 5.75 18.04 -7.65
N PHE A 228 4.70 18.08 -6.84
CA PHE A 228 3.36 17.74 -7.31
C PHE A 228 2.78 18.78 -8.29
N ALA A 229 3.14 20.06 -8.16
CA ALA A 229 2.77 21.06 -9.14
C ALA A 229 3.41 20.79 -10.51
N LEU A 230 4.64 20.28 -10.55
CA LEU A 230 5.34 19.90 -11.78
C LEU A 230 4.76 18.61 -12.38
N GLU A 231 4.40 17.62 -11.57
CA GLU A 231 3.74 16.39 -12.02
C GLU A 231 2.37 16.62 -12.68
N ARG A 232 1.72 17.78 -12.44
CA ARG A 232 0.48 18.18 -13.14
C ARG A 232 0.70 18.73 -14.55
N LEU A 233 1.94 19.11 -14.89
CA LEU A 233 2.28 19.74 -16.17
C LEU A 233 2.77 18.72 -17.22
N VAL A 234 2.92 17.44 -16.83
CA VAL A 234 3.42 16.34 -17.65
C VAL A 234 2.32 15.31 -17.85
#